data_AF-A0ABD5Y7Z9-F1
#
_entry.id   AF-A0ABD5Y7Z9-F1
#
_cell.length_a   1.000
_cell.length_b   1.000
_cell.length_c   1.000
_cell.angle_alpha   90.00
_cell.angle_beta   90.00
_cell.angle_gamma   90.00
#
_symmetry.space_group_name_H-M   'P 1'
#
loop_
_entity.id
_entity.type
_entity.pdbx_description
1 polymer ?
#
loop_
_entity_poly.entity_id
_entity_poly.type
_entity_poly.pdbx_seq_one_letter_code
_entity_poly.pdbx_strand_id
1 'polypeptide(L)'
;MSETRRNALKRGGVAIAALSSLAGCLGGGGGTATEPPNDGGDDSDGNDGSGGTPTPAGTPTATPVAARPETPVAELSKWMPAPSAIDQSGYAFMSMAPRAILGFEGALGDGALEGFDRSYPLAAIDTIGDATVIHRFARTASVIEAKFDRTPVEDNLRSLGFTAGEARHGFRIFSAEDPRAAAVRDNMLVTVGDVSSTDTTDKTPVVEAIVDARTGNGERYVDAVADCDRLVETLGSAHLLQGRTHEAGKTFEGGVGEGMGYHVGSEQTRVHAGVVFAEGATDRSAVSDWANGSDAFLGGTPTVRTDGRVVTATAQVATGDVTEFPGEFPGPEIETGPPTAASDSETVTASSSPPAASFDFHYEETADGVGLLMITHAGGEIVKRTALGLRGTGFTDVDGADQTSPGTWQGGAEDDGGVYTGHTVRVGVRSDYEIEVVWEPSNSDTSAVLDAGKGPDA
;
A
#
# COMPACT_ATOMS: atom_id res chain seq x y z
N MET A 1 26.24 -19.58 32.08
CA MET A 1 24.92 -19.36 32.72
C MET A 1 23.93 -19.13 31.60
N SER A 2 22.86 -19.92 31.57
CA SER A 2 21.90 -20.02 30.47
C SER A 2 20.98 -18.80 30.44
N GLU A 3 21.18 -17.91 29.47
CA GLU A 3 20.18 -16.91 29.08
C GLU A 3 18.96 -17.63 28.51
N THR A 4 17.80 -17.39 29.12
CA THR A 4 16.54 -17.98 28.70
C THR A 4 16.01 -17.27 27.46
N ARG A 5 15.56 -18.04 26.45
CA ARG A 5 14.87 -17.62 25.21
C ARG A 5 13.80 -16.53 25.37
N ARG A 6 13.33 -16.28 26.60
CA ARG A 6 12.35 -15.27 26.97
C ARG A 6 12.89 -13.83 26.88
N ASN A 7 14.20 -13.61 26.95
CA ASN A 7 14.80 -12.26 26.84
C ASN A 7 15.14 -11.86 25.39
N ALA A 8 15.43 -12.80 24.50
CA ALA A 8 15.65 -12.51 23.07
C ALA A 8 14.37 -12.01 22.36
N LEU A 9 13.20 -12.50 22.78
CA LEU A 9 11.91 -12.11 22.20
C LEU A 9 11.40 -10.74 22.68
N LYS A 10 11.90 -10.20 23.81
CA LYS A 10 11.55 -8.84 24.26
C LYS A 10 12.21 -7.73 23.46
N ARG A 11 13.24 -8.04 22.67
CA ARG A 11 13.92 -7.07 21.77
C ARG A 11 13.48 -7.17 20.31
N GLY A 12 12.62 -8.14 19.95
CA GLY A 12 12.20 -8.41 18.56
C GLY A 12 10.80 -7.89 18.20
N GLY A 13 10.46 -6.65 18.59
CA GLY A 13 9.14 -6.05 18.40
C GLY A 13 8.84 -5.54 16.97
N VAL A 14 9.40 -6.14 15.92
CA VAL A 14 9.40 -5.60 14.54
C VAL A 14 8.27 -6.18 13.67
N ALA A 15 7.59 -7.26 14.10
CA ALA A 15 6.86 -8.13 13.17
C ALA A 15 5.43 -7.71 12.76
N ILE A 16 5.00 -6.44 12.83
CA ILE A 16 3.67 -6.04 12.29
C ILE A 16 3.74 -4.85 11.31
N ALA A 17 4.88 -4.14 11.25
CA ALA A 17 5.06 -2.94 10.41
C ALA A 17 5.09 -3.22 8.90
N ALA A 18 5.39 -4.46 8.50
CA ALA A 18 5.54 -4.84 7.09
C ALA A 18 4.22 -4.88 6.29
N LEU A 19 3.08 -4.58 6.94
CA LEU A 19 1.81 -4.39 6.23
C LEU A 19 1.70 -2.95 5.72
N SER A 20 2.06 -1.94 6.49
CA SER A 20 1.89 -0.53 6.10
C SER A 20 2.67 -0.16 4.83
N SER A 21 3.70 -0.93 4.44
CA SER A 21 4.59 -0.66 3.31
C SER A 21 4.14 -1.14 1.91
N LEU A 22 3.00 -1.85 1.74
CA LEU A 22 2.59 -2.27 0.37
C LEU A 22 2.03 -1.14 -0.51
N ALA A 23 1.71 0.04 0.04
CA ALA A 23 1.26 1.18 -0.77
C ALA A 23 2.42 1.89 -1.50
N GLY A 24 3.64 1.82 -0.94
CA GLY A 24 4.81 2.55 -1.42
C GLY A 24 5.83 1.72 -2.21
N CYS A 25 5.51 0.47 -2.59
CA CYS A 25 6.48 -0.46 -3.18
C CYS A 25 6.02 -1.09 -4.51
N LEU A 26 5.12 -0.42 -5.25
CA LEU A 26 4.68 -0.84 -6.58
C LEU A 26 4.83 0.28 -7.63
N GLY A 27 5.92 1.04 -7.58
CA GLY A 27 6.18 2.08 -8.57
C GLY A 27 7.62 2.59 -8.53
N GLY A 28 8.34 2.42 -9.64
CA GLY A 28 9.70 2.92 -9.77
C GLY A 28 10.44 2.56 -11.06
N GLY A 29 9.76 2.53 -12.20
CA GLY A 29 10.38 2.24 -13.51
C GLY A 29 10.51 3.48 -14.40
N GLY A 30 11.66 4.15 -14.38
CA GLY A 30 11.97 5.26 -15.29
C GLY A 30 12.28 4.77 -16.70
N GLY A 31 11.38 5.03 -17.66
CA GLY A 31 11.54 4.76 -19.09
C GLY A 31 11.80 6.02 -19.89
N THR A 32 12.97 6.09 -20.53
CA THR A 32 13.45 7.19 -21.38
C THR A 32 12.59 7.43 -22.62
N ALA A 33 12.31 8.72 -22.88
CA ALA A 33 11.59 9.21 -24.05
C ALA A 33 12.26 8.79 -25.38
N THR A 34 11.46 8.24 -26.30
CA THR A 34 11.83 8.17 -27.72
C THR A 34 10.73 8.84 -28.54
N GLU A 35 11.07 9.91 -29.25
CA GLU A 35 10.19 10.65 -30.17
C GLU A 35 9.66 9.76 -31.31
N PRO A 36 8.42 9.98 -31.79
CA PRO A 36 7.91 9.35 -33.00
C PRO A 36 8.32 10.14 -34.25
N PRO A 37 8.62 9.49 -35.39
CA PRO A 37 8.69 10.19 -36.66
C PRO A 37 7.28 10.41 -37.21
N ASN A 38 7.04 11.68 -37.50
CA ASN A 38 6.00 12.22 -38.34
C ASN A 38 6.08 11.64 -39.76
N ASP A 39 4.95 11.18 -40.33
CA ASP A 39 4.77 11.19 -41.78
C ASP A 39 3.28 11.30 -42.13
N GLY A 40 2.93 12.47 -42.64
CA GLY A 40 1.68 12.72 -43.34
C GLY A 40 1.77 12.27 -44.80
N GLY A 41 0.64 11.87 -45.35
CA GLY A 41 0.49 11.54 -46.76
C GLY A 41 -0.99 11.53 -47.15
N ASP A 42 -1.36 12.55 -47.90
CA ASP A 42 -2.70 12.94 -48.33
C ASP A 42 -3.25 12.07 -49.49
N ASP A 43 -4.52 12.34 -49.79
CA ASP A 43 -5.21 12.26 -51.10
C ASP A 43 -5.98 11.00 -51.56
N SER A 44 -7.31 11.21 -51.56
CA SER A 44 -8.21 11.24 -52.74
C SER A 44 -8.56 9.94 -53.49
N ASP A 45 -9.84 9.54 -53.49
CA ASP A 45 -10.82 9.94 -54.53
C ASP A 45 -12.15 9.15 -54.43
N GLY A 46 -13.26 9.83 -54.77
CA GLY A 46 -14.63 9.36 -54.63
C GLY A 46 -15.14 8.34 -55.66
N ASN A 47 -16.35 7.82 -55.44
CA ASN A 47 -17.38 7.67 -56.48
C ASN A 47 -18.77 7.33 -55.88
N ASP A 48 -19.78 7.71 -56.67
CA ASP A 48 -21.22 7.81 -56.44
C ASP A 48 -22.00 6.51 -56.16
N GLY A 49 -23.04 6.67 -55.32
CA GLY A 49 -24.44 6.47 -55.73
C GLY A 49 -25.04 5.06 -55.72
N SER A 50 -26.02 4.82 -54.85
CA SER A 50 -27.36 4.33 -55.24
C SER A 50 -28.30 4.26 -54.04
N GLY A 51 -29.54 4.71 -54.22
CA GLY A 51 -30.58 4.75 -53.19
C GLY A 51 -31.14 3.38 -52.82
N GLY A 52 -31.35 3.18 -51.52
CA GLY A 52 -32.14 2.10 -50.95
C GLY A 52 -32.99 2.64 -49.80
N THR A 53 -34.30 2.42 -49.88
CA THR A 53 -35.32 2.74 -48.88
C THR A 53 -34.97 2.17 -47.49
N PRO A 54 -35.26 2.86 -46.36
CA PRO A 54 -34.82 2.41 -45.05
C PRO A 54 -35.60 1.18 -44.61
N THR A 55 -34.90 0.06 -44.42
CA THR A 55 -35.40 -1.06 -43.63
C THR A 55 -35.23 -0.68 -42.15
N PRO A 56 -36.23 -0.87 -41.27
CA PRO A 56 -36.09 -0.53 -39.87
C PRO A 56 -34.92 -1.29 -39.27
N ALA A 57 -33.91 -0.55 -38.83
CA ALA A 57 -32.75 -1.09 -38.14
C ALA A 57 -33.25 -1.88 -36.93
N GLY A 58 -32.92 -3.17 -36.91
CA GLY A 58 -33.19 -4.03 -35.76
C GLY A 58 -32.62 -3.38 -34.50
N THR A 59 -33.41 -3.41 -33.43
CA THR A 59 -32.97 -3.06 -32.08
C THR A 59 -31.57 -3.64 -31.85
N PRO A 60 -30.56 -2.82 -31.49
CA PRO A 60 -29.24 -3.35 -31.18
C PRO A 60 -29.42 -4.36 -30.05
N THR A 61 -29.25 -5.63 -30.40
CA THR A 61 -29.19 -6.70 -29.40
C THR A 61 -27.94 -6.39 -28.60
N ALA A 62 -28.13 -6.02 -27.33
CA ALA A 62 -27.04 -5.80 -26.41
C ALA A 62 -26.09 -7.00 -26.51
N THR A 63 -24.85 -6.76 -26.92
CA THR A 63 -23.79 -7.77 -26.82
C THR A 63 -23.84 -8.28 -25.39
N PRO A 64 -24.06 -9.58 -25.15
CA PRO A 64 -24.07 -10.10 -23.79
C PRO A 64 -22.73 -9.73 -23.18
N VAL A 65 -22.76 -8.95 -22.09
CA VAL A 65 -21.59 -8.71 -21.26
C VAL A 65 -21.13 -10.09 -20.87
N ALA A 66 -19.96 -10.51 -21.37
CA ALA A 66 -19.37 -11.79 -20.99
C ALA A 66 -19.42 -11.87 -19.46
N ALA A 67 -20.10 -12.90 -18.94
CA ALA A 67 -20.30 -13.07 -17.52
C ALA A 67 -18.93 -12.98 -16.84
N ARG A 68 -18.75 -11.92 -16.05
CA ARG A 68 -17.51 -11.68 -15.31
C ARG A 68 -17.40 -12.81 -14.29
N PRO A 69 -16.34 -13.63 -14.29
CA PRO A 69 -16.11 -14.55 -13.19
C PRO A 69 -16.13 -13.71 -11.90
N GLU A 70 -16.91 -14.12 -10.90
CA GLU A 70 -16.86 -13.47 -9.59
C GLU A 70 -15.42 -13.58 -9.09
N THR A 71 -14.78 -12.42 -8.91
CA THR A 71 -13.43 -12.38 -8.35
C THR A 71 -13.52 -12.21 -6.83
N PRO A 72 -12.54 -12.74 -6.07
CA PRO A 72 -12.62 -12.82 -4.61
C PRO A 72 -12.79 -11.49 -3.88
N VAL A 73 -12.42 -10.35 -4.48
CA VAL A 73 -12.50 -9.03 -3.84
C VAL A 73 -13.92 -8.45 -3.76
N ALA A 74 -14.92 -9.08 -4.41
CA ALA A 74 -16.31 -8.63 -4.39
C ALA A 74 -16.90 -8.53 -2.96
N GLU A 75 -16.29 -9.23 -2.01
CA GLU A 75 -16.72 -9.29 -0.61
C GLU A 75 -16.16 -8.17 0.26
N LEU A 76 -15.32 -7.26 -0.27
CA LEU A 76 -14.69 -6.16 0.48
C LEU A 76 -15.72 -5.37 1.30
N SER A 77 -16.87 -5.02 0.71
CA SER A 77 -17.90 -4.20 1.36
C SER A 77 -18.44 -4.82 2.65
N LYS A 78 -18.35 -6.15 2.80
CA LYS A 78 -18.77 -6.82 4.03
C LYS A 78 -17.83 -6.53 5.20
N TRP A 79 -16.57 -6.21 4.93
CA TRP A 79 -15.57 -5.93 5.96
C TRP A 79 -15.47 -4.45 6.34
N MET A 80 -16.07 -3.55 5.57
CA MET A 80 -15.96 -2.10 5.74
C MET A 80 -16.98 -1.58 6.76
N PRO A 81 -16.58 -1.24 8.01
CA PRO A 81 -17.51 -0.63 8.97
C PRO A 81 -17.92 0.77 8.54
N ALA A 82 -19.08 1.25 9.00
CA ALA A 82 -19.47 2.65 8.80
C ALA A 82 -18.36 3.61 9.28
N PRO A 83 -18.08 4.72 8.56
CA PRO A 83 -17.02 5.66 8.94
C PRO A 83 -17.17 6.21 10.36
N SER A 84 -18.41 6.42 10.82
CA SER A 84 -18.72 6.84 12.19
C SER A 84 -18.27 5.85 13.27
N ALA A 85 -18.24 4.56 12.96
CA ALA A 85 -17.80 3.52 13.90
C ALA A 85 -16.28 3.54 14.17
N ILE A 86 -15.53 4.27 13.34
CA ILE A 86 -14.07 4.39 13.43
C ILE A 86 -13.61 5.86 13.45
N ASP A 87 -14.53 6.77 13.73
CA ASP A 87 -14.33 8.23 13.82
C ASP A 87 -13.68 8.86 12.58
N GLN A 88 -14.20 8.51 11.39
CA GLN A 88 -13.78 9.09 10.12
C GLN A 88 -15.00 9.60 9.33
N SER A 89 -14.80 10.63 8.49
CA SER A 89 -15.85 11.15 7.58
C SER A 89 -15.99 10.31 6.30
N GLY A 90 -14.94 9.58 5.96
CA GLY A 90 -14.82 8.66 4.84
C GLY A 90 -13.40 8.12 4.82
N TYR A 91 -13.15 7.04 4.09
CA TYR A 91 -11.82 6.44 4.08
C TYR A 91 -11.48 5.71 2.78
N ALA A 92 -10.18 5.61 2.55
CA ALA A 92 -9.63 4.82 1.46
C ALA A 92 -9.68 3.32 1.79
N PHE A 93 -9.93 2.53 0.75
CA PHE A 93 -9.98 1.08 0.79
C PHE A 93 -9.23 0.49 -0.40
N MET A 94 -8.57 -0.63 -0.18
CA MET A 94 -7.91 -1.45 -1.18
C MET A 94 -8.23 -2.92 -0.90
N SER A 95 -8.36 -3.71 -1.96
CA SER A 95 -8.55 -5.16 -1.88
C SER A 95 -7.79 -5.83 -3.01
N MET A 96 -7.02 -6.86 -2.69
CA MET A 96 -6.27 -7.66 -3.65
C MET A 96 -6.57 -9.14 -3.44
N ALA A 97 -6.58 -9.92 -4.52
CA ALA A 97 -6.66 -11.38 -4.48
C ALA A 97 -5.35 -12.01 -5.00
N PRO A 98 -4.27 -12.05 -4.18
CA PRO A 98 -2.94 -12.46 -4.64
C PRO A 98 -2.93 -13.83 -5.30
N ARG A 99 -3.51 -14.84 -4.64
CA ARG A 99 -3.57 -16.20 -5.18
C ARG A 99 -4.29 -16.29 -6.53
N ALA A 100 -5.29 -15.45 -6.76
CA ALA A 100 -6.00 -15.42 -8.05
C ALA A 100 -5.13 -14.77 -9.14
N ILE A 101 -4.38 -13.71 -8.81
CA ILE A 101 -3.43 -13.05 -9.71
C ILE A 101 -2.29 -14.00 -10.08
N LEU A 102 -1.76 -14.78 -9.13
CA LEU A 102 -0.75 -15.83 -9.39
C LEU A 102 -1.21 -16.87 -10.41
N GLY A 103 -2.52 -17.10 -10.55
CA GLY A 103 -3.07 -17.95 -11.60
C GLY A 103 -2.74 -17.47 -13.03
N PHE A 104 -2.27 -16.23 -13.19
CA PHE A 104 -1.88 -15.61 -14.45
C PHE A 104 -0.38 -15.35 -14.55
N GLU A 105 0.47 -15.90 -13.67
CA GLU A 105 1.92 -15.71 -13.67
C GLU A 105 2.54 -15.86 -15.06
N GLY A 106 2.21 -16.94 -15.79
CA GLY A 106 2.75 -17.18 -17.13
C GLY A 106 2.24 -16.25 -18.24
N ALA A 107 1.29 -15.36 -17.94
CA ALA A 107 0.75 -14.38 -18.87
C ALA A 107 1.12 -12.92 -18.52
N LEU A 108 1.53 -12.67 -17.27
CA LEU A 108 1.92 -11.34 -16.79
C LEU A 108 3.34 -10.98 -17.28
N GLY A 109 3.61 -9.69 -17.35
CA GLY A 109 4.95 -9.17 -17.65
C GLY A 109 5.92 -9.41 -16.50
N ASP A 110 7.22 -9.35 -16.82
CA ASP A 110 8.28 -9.46 -15.83
C ASP A 110 8.12 -8.37 -14.75
N GLY A 111 8.25 -8.74 -13.47
CA GLY A 111 8.10 -7.83 -12.33
C GLY A 111 6.69 -7.72 -11.76
N ALA A 112 5.64 -8.18 -12.45
CA ALA A 112 4.24 -7.97 -12.03
C ALA A 112 3.89 -8.59 -10.67
N LEU A 113 4.65 -9.60 -10.28
CA LEU A 113 4.48 -10.36 -9.05
C LEU A 113 5.61 -10.09 -8.05
N GLU A 114 6.49 -9.12 -8.35
CA GLU A 114 7.56 -8.69 -7.45
C GLU A 114 6.92 -8.18 -6.15
N GLY A 115 7.14 -8.90 -5.06
CA GLY A 115 6.51 -8.66 -3.76
C GLY A 115 5.53 -9.74 -3.30
N PHE A 116 5.07 -10.63 -4.18
CA PHE A 116 4.19 -11.73 -3.77
C PHE A 116 4.92 -12.80 -2.95
N ASP A 117 6.21 -12.98 -3.21
CA ASP A 117 7.10 -13.89 -2.46
C ASP A 117 7.53 -13.32 -1.10
N ARG A 118 7.16 -12.07 -0.77
CA ARG A 118 7.53 -11.45 0.49
C ARG A 118 6.88 -12.20 1.65
N SER A 119 7.69 -12.55 2.64
CA SER A 119 7.20 -13.24 3.83
C SER A 119 6.17 -12.42 4.57
N TYR A 120 5.06 -13.05 4.94
CA TYR A 120 4.09 -12.39 5.78
C TYR A 120 4.51 -12.47 7.25
N PRO A 121 4.42 -11.38 8.03
CA PRO A 121 5.04 -11.34 9.36
C PRO A 121 4.40 -12.26 10.41
N LEU A 122 3.16 -12.69 10.19
CA LEU A 122 2.44 -13.57 11.10
C LEU A 122 2.57 -15.03 10.64
N ALA A 123 3.00 -15.88 11.57
CA ALA A 123 3.55 -17.23 11.35
C ALA A 123 2.56 -18.31 10.84
N ALA A 124 1.61 -17.96 9.98
CA ALA A 124 0.72 -18.91 9.32
C ALA A 124 0.34 -18.52 7.87
N ILE A 125 0.85 -17.40 7.39
CA ILE A 125 0.81 -17.00 5.99
C ILE A 125 2.29 -16.96 5.59
N ASP A 126 2.73 -17.87 4.72
CA ASP A 126 4.16 -17.94 4.39
C ASP A 126 4.54 -16.73 3.53
N THR A 127 3.77 -16.46 2.47
CA THR A 127 3.95 -15.29 1.61
C THR A 127 2.65 -14.54 1.34
N ILE A 128 2.75 -13.31 0.83
CA ILE A 128 1.59 -12.54 0.35
C ILE A 128 0.81 -13.32 -0.72
N GLY A 129 1.50 -14.04 -1.59
CA GLY A 129 0.91 -14.88 -2.64
C GLY A 129 -0.03 -15.97 -2.14
N ASP A 130 0.16 -16.46 -0.91
CA ASP A 130 -0.68 -17.51 -0.32
C ASP A 130 -2.05 -17.01 0.13
N ALA A 131 -2.21 -15.69 0.29
CA ALA A 131 -3.46 -15.08 0.69
C ALA A 131 -4.53 -15.24 -0.41
N THR A 132 -5.74 -15.63 0.01
CA THR A 132 -6.91 -15.64 -0.89
C THR A 132 -7.31 -14.21 -1.19
N VAL A 133 -7.39 -13.38 -0.15
CA VAL A 133 -7.69 -11.95 -0.25
C VAL A 133 -6.95 -11.18 0.85
N ILE A 134 -6.51 -9.98 0.51
CA ILE A 134 -5.99 -8.98 1.45
C ILE A 134 -6.83 -7.71 1.25
N HIS A 135 -7.52 -7.28 2.30
CA HIS A 135 -8.20 -5.99 2.36
C HIS A 135 -7.40 -5.01 3.22
N ARG A 136 -7.43 -3.75 2.83
CA ARG A 136 -6.92 -2.63 3.63
C ARG A 136 -7.89 -1.50 3.58
N PHE A 137 -8.09 -0.84 4.69
CA PHE A 137 -8.95 0.33 4.73
C PHE A 137 -8.69 1.14 6.00
N ALA A 138 -9.21 2.37 6.04
CA ALA A 138 -9.08 3.26 7.19
C ALA A 138 -7.62 3.47 7.66
N ARG A 139 -6.67 3.38 6.71
CA ARG A 139 -5.21 3.53 6.85
C ARG A 139 -4.49 2.45 7.67
N THR A 140 -5.12 1.95 8.73
CA THR A 140 -4.46 1.10 9.73
C THR A 140 -5.08 -0.29 9.85
N ALA A 141 -6.22 -0.54 9.20
CA ALA A 141 -6.89 -1.83 9.23
C ALA A 141 -6.47 -2.70 8.05
N SER A 142 -6.08 -3.94 8.35
CA SER A 142 -5.84 -4.99 7.36
C SER A 142 -6.67 -6.21 7.71
N VAL A 143 -7.27 -6.83 6.69
CA VAL A 143 -7.96 -8.11 6.80
C VAL A 143 -7.32 -9.08 5.83
N ILE A 144 -7.03 -10.29 6.29
CA ILE A 144 -6.53 -11.36 5.45
C ILE A 144 -7.41 -12.58 5.55
N GLU A 145 -7.82 -13.05 4.38
CA GLU A 145 -8.43 -14.35 4.20
C GLU A 145 -7.41 -15.29 3.56
N ALA A 146 -6.97 -16.32 4.28
CA ALA A 146 -5.95 -17.26 3.84
C ALA A 146 -6.16 -18.63 4.48
N LYS A 147 -5.62 -19.71 3.89
CA LYS A 147 -5.74 -21.05 4.47
C LYS A 147 -4.72 -21.20 5.60
N PHE A 148 -5.17 -21.08 6.85
CA PHE A 148 -4.31 -21.28 8.02
C PHE A 148 -5.06 -21.85 9.21
N ASP A 149 -4.31 -22.53 10.08
CA ASP A 149 -4.79 -22.94 11.39
C ASP A 149 -4.77 -21.76 12.35
N ARG A 150 -5.88 -21.59 13.07
CA ARG A 150 -6.07 -20.48 14.01
C ARG A 150 -5.06 -20.49 15.17
N THR A 151 -4.75 -21.67 15.73
CA THR A 151 -3.91 -21.78 16.93
C THR A 151 -2.48 -21.23 16.71
N PRO A 152 -1.76 -21.59 15.63
CA PRO A 152 -0.48 -20.95 15.30
C PRO A 152 -0.52 -19.42 15.23
N VAL A 153 -1.57 -18.85 14.62
CA VAL A 153 -1.73 -17.39 14.54
C VAL A 153 -1.93 -16.77 15.92
N GLU A 154 -2.80 -17.37 16.75
CA GLU A 154 -3.02 -16.90 18.12
C GLU A 154 -1.73 -16.98 18.97
N ASP A 155 -0.97 -18.06 18.85
CA ASP A 155 0.30 -18.23 19.57
C ASP A 155 1.36 -17.23 19.11
N ASN A 156 1.40 -16.94 17.81
CA ASN A 156 2.28 -15.91 17.29
C ASN A 156 1.88 -14.50 17.78
N LEU A 157 0.59 -14.14 17.78
CA LEU A 157 0.13 -12.89 18.38
C LEU A 157 0.51 -12.78 19.86
N ARG A 158 0.37 -13.85 20.64
CA ARG A 158 0.85 -13.86 22.05
C ARG A 158 2.35 -13.64 22.16
N SER A 159 3.13 -14.21 21.24
CA SER A 159 4.58 -14.00 21.19
C SER A 159 4.95 -12.55 20.88
N LEU A 160 4.06 -11.81 20.19
CA LEU A 160 4.18 -10.40 19.85
C LEU A 160 3.62 -9.46 20.92
N GLY A 161 3.24 -9.97 22.09
CA GLY A 161 2.76 -9.18 23.22
C GLY A 161 1.25 -8.95 23.25
N PHE A 162 0.47 -9.59 22.37
CA PHE A 162 -0.98 -9.51 22.43
C PHE A 162 -1.54 -10.44 23.51
N THR A 163 -2.57 -9.97 24.20
CA THR A 163 -3.37 -10.73 25.16
C THR A 163 -4.70 -11.10 24.53
N ALA A 164 -5.07 -12.38 24.63
CA ALA A 164 -6.34 -12.86 24.13
C ALA A 164 -7.49 -12.40 25.06
N GLY A 165 -8.44 -11.67 24.49
CA GLY A 165 -9.67 -11.22 25.14
C GLY A 165 -10.85 -12.17 24.90
N GLU A 166 -12.07 -11.64 25.02
CA GLU A 166 -13.29 -12.38 24.74
C GLU A 166 -13.45 -12.66 23.23
N ALA A 167 -14.29 -13.65 22.92
CA ALA A 167 -14.65 -13.93 21.55
C ALA A 167 -15.87 -13.11 21.14
N ARG A 168 -15.84 -12.51 19.96
CA ARG A 168 -16.91 -11.72 19.36
C ARG A 168 -17.30 -12.32 18.01
N HIS A 169 -18.54 -12.77 17.89
CA HIS A 169 -19.09 -13.38 16.67
C HIS A 169 -18.21 -14.49 16.03
N GLY A 170 -17.53 -15.28 16.87
CA GLY A 170 -16.63 -16.37 16.44
C GLY A 170 -15.18 -15.97 16.22
N PHE A 171 -14.84 -14.68 16.29
CA PHE A 171 -13.46 -14.19 16.32
C PHE A 171 -12.96 -14.10 17.75
N ARG A 172 -11.71 -14.49 18.01
CA ARG A 172 -11.04 -14.11 19.27
C ARG A 172 -10.43 -12.74 19.10
N ILE A 173 -10.77 -11.82 20.00
CA ILE A 173 -10.19 -10.49 20.04
C ILE A 173 -8.86 -10.55 20.81
N PHE A 174 -7.88 -9.79 20.35
CA PHE A 174 -6.56 -9.63 20.92
C PHE A 174 -6.25 -8.14 21.05
N SER A 175 -5.70 -7.74 22.19
CA SER A 175 -5.21 -6.38 22.45
C SER A 175 -3.76 -6.43 22.92
N ALA A 176 -2.99 -5.38 22.66
CA ALA A 176 -1.63 -5.23 23.17
C ALA A 176 -1.58 -4.18 24.31
N GLU A 177 -0.40 -3.99 24.93
CA GLU A 177 -0.18 -2.85 25.85
C GLU A 177 -0.07 -1.51 25.10
N ASP A 178 0.25 -1.58 23.81
CA ASP A 178 0.20 -0.47 22.87
C ASP A 178 -1.19 -0.45 22.18
N PRO A 179 -1.51 0.57 21.35
CA PRO A 179 -2.86 0.76 20.85
C PRO A 179 -3.30 -0.32 19.86
N ARG A 180 -2.42 -1.24 19.42
CA ARG A 180 -2.75 -2.24 18.40
C ARG A 180 -3.77 -3.26 18.90
N ALA A 181 -4.59 -3.72 17.98
CA ALA A 181 -5.55 -4.78 18.21
C ALA A 181 -5.61 -5.76 17.04
N ALA A 182 -6.05 -6.98 17.30
CA ALA A 182 -6.25 -8.00 16.29
C ALA A 182 -7.48 -8.85 16.58
N ALA A 183 -8.03 -9.51 15.56
CA ALA A 183 -9.05 -10.53 15.70
C ALA A 183 -8.75 -11.73 14.82
N VAL A 184 -8.92 -12.94 15.36
CA VAL A 184 -8.60 -14.18 14.65
C VAL A 184 -9.79 -15.13 14.66
N ARG A 185 -10.12 -15.65 13.49
CA ARG A 185 -11.01 -16.80 13.26
C ARG A 185 -10.32 -17.75 12.27
N ASP A 186 -10.83 -18.96 12.11
CA ASP A 186 -10.35 -19.90 11.11
C ASP A 186 -10.31 -19.22 9.72
N ASN A 187 -9.12 -19.23 9.11
CA ASN A 187 -8.82 -18.62 7.81
C ASN A 187 -9.00 -17.09 7.72
N MET A 188 -9.21 -16.38 8.84
CA MET A 188 -9.45 -14.94 8.84
C MET A 188 -8.69 -14.24 9.94
N LEU A 189 -7.93 -13.23 9.56
CA LEU A 189 -7.16 -12.38 10.46
C LEU A 189 -7.53 -10.92 10.20
N VAL A 190 -7.80 -10.19 11.26
CA VAL A 190 -7.96 -8.73 11.26
C VAL A 190 -6.85 -8.15 12.14
N THR A 191 -6.18 -7.10 11.67
CA THR A 191 -5.20 -6.34 12.44
C THR A 191 -5.45 -4.85 12.27
N VAL A 192 -5.37 -4.09 13.36
CA VAL A 192 -5.52 -2.63 13.34
C VAL A 192 -4.38 -1.96 14.13
N GLY A 193 -3.75 -0.98 13.51
CA GLY A 193 -2.71 -0.14 14.09
C GLY A 193 -1.35 -0.32 13.40
N ASP A 194 -0.69 0.80 13.11
CA ASP A 194 0.69 0.82 12.62
C ASP A 194 1.68 0.67 13.77
N VAL A 195 2.89 0.19 13.47
CA VAL A 195 3.98 0.08 14.45
C VAL A 195 4.59 1.45 14.78
N SER A 196 4.56 2.39 13.83
CA SER A 196 4.98 3.78 14.03
C SER A 196 3.78 4.71 13.88
N SER A 197 3.02 4.87 14.95
CA SER A 197 2.00 5.91 15.04
C SER A 197 2.14 6.64 16.36
N THR A 198 2.01 7.96 16.34
CA THR A 198 1.81 8.75 17.58
C THR A 198 0.40 8.57 18.14
N ASP A 199 -0.45 7.84 17.42
CA ASP A 199 -1.80 7.51 17.82
C ASP A 199 -1.78 6.52 18.99
N THR A 200 -2.16 7.02 20.16
CA THR A 200 -2.27 6.25 21.41
C THR A 200 -3.68 5.71 21.63
N THR A 201 -4.58 5.88 20.67
CA THR A 201 -5.98 5.47 20.78
C THR A 201 -6.10 3.96 20.67
N ASP A 202 -6.73 3.34 21.67
CA ASP A 202 -7.06 1.92 21.66
C ASP A 202 -7.79 1.52 20.36
N LYS A 203 -7.21 0.59 19.60
CA LYS A 203 -7.76 0.09 18.34
C LYS A 203 -8.70 -1.10 18.50
N THR A 204 -8.91 -1.58 19.73
CA THR A 204 -9.86 -2.66 20.01
C THR A 204 -11.26 -2.35 19.48
N PRO A 205 -11.85 -1.15 19.70
CA PRO A 205 -13.17 -0.81 19.16
C PRO A 205 -13.23 -0.85 17.62
N VAL A 206 -12.14 -0.49 16.94
CA VAL A 206 -12.06 -0.53 15.47
C VAL A 206 -12.07 -1.98 14.98
N VAL A 207 -11.32 -2.88 15.62
CA VAL A 207 -11.34 -4.31 15.32
C VAL A 207 -12.75 -4.89 15.54
N GLU A 208 -13.41 -4.53 16.64
CA GLU A 208 -14.78 -4.98 16.90
C GLU A 208 -15.76 -4.49 15.83
N ALA A 209 -15.68 -3.23 15.41
CA ALA A 209 -16.51 -2.67 14.35
C ALA A 209 -16.34 -3.41 13.02
N ILE A 210 -15.11 -3.80 12.66
CA ILE A 210 -14.81 -4.59 11.45
C ILE A 210 -15.44 -5.98 11.53
N VAL A 211 -15.31 -6.65 12.69
CA VAL A 211 -15.93 -7.96 12.94
C VAL A 211 -17.46 -7.86 12.89
N ASP A 212 -18.04 -6.80 13.43
CA ASP A 212 -19.47 -6.55 13.43
C ASP A 212 -19.98 -6.31 12.00
N ALA A 213 -19.27 -5.50 11.20
CA ALA A 213 -19.58 -5.30 9.78
C ALA A 213 -19.56 -6.64 9.02
N ARG A 214 -18.50 -7.44 9.20
CA ARG A 214 -18.36 -8.76 8.54
C ARG A 214 -19.50 -9.70 8.88
N THR A 215 -19.89 -9.72 10.14
CA THR A 215 -20.91 -10.65 10.64
C THR A 215 -22.34 -10.11 10.50
N GLY A 216 -22.50 -8.88 9.98
CA GLY A 216 -23.80 -8.24 9.80
C GLY A 216 -24.43 -7.72 11.09
N ASN A 217 -23.63 -7.56 12.14
CA ASN A 217 -24.04 -7.00 13.43
C ASN A 217 -23.68 -5.51 13.56
N GLY A 218 -22.98 -4.94 12.58
CA GLY A 218 -22.63 -3.52 12.49
C GLY A 218 -23.05 -2.94 11.13
N GLU A 219 -23.30 -1.63 11.12
CA GLU A 219 -23.55 -0.87 9.89
C GLU A 219 -22.28 -0.85 9.03
N ARG A 220 -22.44 -1.07 7.73
CA ARG A 220 -21.33 -1.07 6.77
C ARG A 220 -21.21 0.29 6.09
N TYR A 221 -20.02 0.57 5.58
CA TYR A 221 -19.77 1.82 4.86
C TYR A 221 -20.71 2.02 3.66
N VAL A 222 -20.92 0.96 2.87
CA VAL A 222 -21.84 1.02 1.73
C VAL A 222 -23.30 1.24 2.17
N ASP A 223 -23.69 0.77 3.34
CA ASP A 223 -25.05 0.99 3.86
C ASP A 223 -25.22 2.42 4.42
N ALA A 224 -24.16 2.95 5.04
CA ALA A 224 -24.16 4.29 5.66
C ALA A 224 -23.94 5.44 4.66
N VAL A 225 -23.22 5.20 3.56
CA VAL A 225 -22.79 6.24 2.61
C VAL A 225 -23.10 5.80 1.18
N ALA A 226 -24.17 6.36 0.61
CA ALA A 226 -24.65 6.04 -0.73
C ALA A 226 -23.61 6.29 -1.84
N ASP A 227 -22.70 7.25 -1.65
CA ASP A 227 -21.60 7.50 -2.59
C ASP A 227 -20.60 6.35 -2.61
N CYS A 228 -20.34 5.72 -1.46
CA CYS A 228 -19.46 4.57 -1.34
C CYS A 228 -20.10 3.33 -1.97
N ASP A 229 -21.39 3.10 -1.71
CA ASP A 229 -22.15 2.02 -2.37
C ASP A 229 -22.09 2.15 -3.89
N ARG A 230 -22.41 3.34 -4.41
CA ARG A 230 -22.38 3.60 -5.85
C ARG A 230 -20.98 3.43 -6.44
N LEU A 231 -19.94 3.84 -5.72
CA LEU A 231 -18.55 3.66 -6.16
C LEU A 231 -18.19 2.18 -6.23
N VAL A 232 -18.45 1.40 -5.18
CA VAL A 232 -18.15 -0.04 -5.14
C VAL A 232 -18.94 -0.80 -6.22
N GLU A 233 -20.22 -0.46 -6.41
CA GLU A 233 -21.05 -1.01 -7.49
C GLU A 233 -20.46 -0.71 -8.88
N THR A 234 -20.01 0.54 -9.09
CA THR A 234 -19.42 0.99 -10.35
C THR A 234 -18.15 0.21 -10.69
N LEU A 235 -17.24 0.05 -9.72
CA LEU A 235 -15.99 -0.67 -9.93
C LEU A 235 -16.24 -2.18 -10.16
N GLY A 236 -17.23 -2.73 -9.47
CA GLY A 236 -17.59 -4.13 -9.55
C GLY A 236 -16.45 -5.06 -9.11
N SER A 237 -16.43 -6.29 -9.64
CA SER A 237 -15.43 -7.29 -9.26
C SER A 237 -14.10 -7.10 -10.03
N ALA A 238 -12.98 -7.13 -9.31
CA ALA A 238 -11.62 -7.03 -9.86
C ALA A 238 -10.66 -8.00 -9.15
N HIS A 239 -9.43 -8.15 -9.63
CA HIS A 239 -8.37 -8.86 -8.90
C HIS A 239 -7.68 -7.92 -7.90
N LEU A 240 -7.55 -6.65 -8.26
CA LEU A 240 -7.15 -5.55 -7.41
C LEU A 240 -8.22 -4.45 -7.52
N LEU A 241 -8.63 -3.90 -6.39
CA LEU A 241 -9.62 -2.84 -6.28
C LEU A 241 -9.10 -1.79 -5.30
N GLN A 242 -9.23 -0.52 -5.62
CA GLN A 242 -8.93 0.59 -4.73
C GLN A 242 -9.96 1.69 -4.90
N GLY A 243 -10.24 2.44 -3.84
CA GLY A 243 -11.12 3.58 -3.94
C GLY A 243 -11.31 4.30 -2.61
N ARG A 244 -12.05 5.39 -2.68
CA ARG A 244 -12.45 6.18 -1.50
C ARG A 244 -13.63 7.08 -1.81
N THR A 245 -14.32 7.52 -0.76
CA THR A 245 -15.13 8.75 -0.81
C THR A 245 -14.41 9.89 -0.08
N HIS A 246 -14.69 11.11 -0.49
CA HIS A 246 -14.08 12.32 0.06
C HIS A 246 -15.03 13.52 -0.13
N GLU A 247 -14.69 14.66 0.46
CA GLU A 247 -15.42 15.92 0.23
C GLU A 247 -15.34 16.36 -1.23
N ALA A 248 -16.39 17.03 -1.70
CA ALA A 248 -16.49 17.46 -3.09
C ALA A 248 -15.35 18.39 -3.53
N GLY A 249 -14.89 18.25 -4.78
CA GLY A 249 -14.01 19.24 -5.42
C GLY A 249 -12.52 19.07 -5.15
N LYS A 250 -12.09 17.90 -4.64
CA LYS A 250 -10.69 17.64 -4.33
C LYS A 250 -9.85 17.25 -5.56
N THR A 251 -10.31 16.28 -6.35
CA THR A 251 -9.64 15.84 -7.60
C THR A 251 -10.39 16.30 -8.84
N PHE A 252 -11.71 16.14 -8.81
CA PHE A 252 -12.62 16.62 -9.83
C PHE A 252 -13.59 17.60 -9.18
N GLU A 253 -13.92 18.69 -9.88
CA GLU A 253 -14.96 19.60 -9.42
C GLU A 253 -16.27 18.83 -9.22
N GLY A 254 -16.81 18.87 -7.99
CA GLY A 254 -18.00 18.10 -7.62
C GLY A 254 -17.81 16.59 -7.49
N GLY A 255 -16.61 16.04 -7.68
CA GLY A 255 -16.29 14.63 -7.43
C GLY A 255 -16.28 14.32 -5.94
N VAL A 256 -16.98 13.26 -5.52
CA VAL A 256 -17.15 12.84 -4.11
C VAL A 256 -16.62 11.43 -3.83
N GLY A 257 -16.19 10.72 -4.87
CA GLY A 257 -15.52 9.43 -4.71
C GLY A 257 -14.91 8.93 -6.00
N GLU A 258 -13.84 8.18 -5.88
CA GLU A 258 -13.01 7.74 -7.00
C GLU A 258 -12.41 6.38 -6.68
N GLY A 259 -12.21 5.57 -7.71
CA GLY A 259 -11.67 4.24 -7.56
C GLY A 259 -11.15 3.64 -8.85
N MET A 260 -10.35 2.59 -8.70
CA MET A 260 -9.77 1.79 -9.78
C MET A 260 -9.98 0.31 -9.50
N GLY A 261 -10.14 -0.46 -10.56
CA GLY A 261 -10.22 -1.91 -10.54
C GLY A 261 -9.41 -2.52 -11.68
N TYR A 262 -8.58 -3.50 -11.36
CA TYR A 262 -7.74 -4.24 -12.30
C TYR A 262 -8.21 -5.68 -12.35
N HIS A 263 -8.76 -6.08 -13.49
CA HIS A 263 -9.17 -7.45 -13.73
C HIS A 263 -8.17 -8.12 -14.69
N VAL A 264 -7.21 -8.84 -14.11
CA VAL A 264 -6.25 -9.67 -14.85
C VAL A 264 -6.97 -10.77 -15.63
N GLY A 265 -6.61 -10.91 -16.91
CA GLY A 265 -7.04 -12.00 -17.78
C GLY A 265 -5.81 -12.73 -18.34
N SER A 266 -6.00 -13.78 -19.13
CA SER A 266 -4.88 -14.52 -19.73
C SER A 266 -4.25 -13.84 -20.94
N GLU A 267 -5.00 -12.97 -21.62
CA GLU A 267 -4.53 -12.25 -22.80
C GLU A 267 -4.61 -10.73 -22.61
N GLN A 268 -5.66 -10.27 -21.91
CA GLN A 268 -5.96 -8.86 -21.71
C GLN A 268 -6.31 -8.62 -20.25
N THR A 269 -5.63 -7.65 -19.65
CA THR A 269 -5.97 -7.06 -18.35
C THR A 269 -6.89 -5.89 -18.59
N ARG A 270 -8.06 -5.90 -17.92
CA ARG A 270 -9.00 -4.78 -17.96
C ARG A 270 -8.69 -3.83 -16.81
N VAL A 271 -8.47 -2.56 -17.13
CA VAL A 271 -8.40 -1.48 -16.16
C VAL A 271 -9.70 -0.70 -16.19
N HIS A 272 -10.29 -0.45 -15.04
CA HIS A 272 -11.56 0.27 -14.93
C HIS A 272 -11.48 1.30 -13.79
N ALA A 273 -11.77 2.56 -14.12
CA ALA A 273 -11.91 3.64 -13.15
C ALA A 273 -13.38 4.05 -13.03
N GLY A 274 -13.77 4.46 -11.82
CA GLY A 274 -15.09 5.05 -11.55
C GLY A 274 -14.93 6.33 -10.73
N VAL A 275 -15.60 7.39 -11.16
CA VAL A 275 -15.71 8.66 -10.45
C VAL A 275 -17.18 8.95 -10.19
N VAL A 276 -17.53 9.13 -8.93
CA VAL A 276 -18.87 9.47 -8.46
C VAL A 276 -18.89 10.96 -8.16
N PHE A 277 -19.82 11.69 -8.78
CA PHE A 277 -20.03 13.12 -8.56
C PHE A 277 -21.21 13.38 -7.63
N ALA A 278 -21.18 14.51 -6.92
CA ALA A 278 -22.30 15.01 -6.14
C ALA A 278 -23.57 15.15 -7.01
N GLU A 279 -24.73 15.19 -6.37
CA GLU A 279 -25.99 15.37 -7.09
C GLU A 279 -25.98 16.64 -7.96
N GLY A 280 -26.38 16.50 -9.22
CA GLY A 280 -26.41 17.60 -10.19
C GLY A 280 -25.04 17.99 -10.77
N ALA A 281 -23.95 17.33 -10.37
CA ALA A 281 -22.62 17.52 -10.93
C ALA A 281 -22.19 16.30 -11.76
N THR A 282 -21.41 16.53 -12.83
CA THR A 282 -20.74 15.51 -13.63
C THR A 282 -19.72 16.21 -14.53
N ASP A 283 -18.48 15.73 -14.56
CA ASP A 283 -17.48 16.24 -15.50
C ASP A 283 -16.82 15.09 -16.27
N ARG A 284 -17.38 14.80 -17.46
CA ARG A 284 -16.84 13.77 -18.35
C ARG A 284 -15.50 14.19 -18.95
N SER A 285 -15.34 15.47 -19.27
CA SER A 285 -14.15 15.96 -19.97
C SER A 285 -12.94 15.89 -19.05
N ALA A 286 -13.07 16.36 -17.81
CA ALA A 286 -11.99 16.27 -16.81
C ALA A 286 -11.55 14.82 -16.56
N VAL A 287 -12.50 13.88 -16.43
CA VAL A 287 -12.17 12.46 -16.25
C VAL A 287 -11.51 11.88 -17.51
N SER A 288 -11.91 12.33 -18.70
CA SER A 288 -11.27 11.91 -19.95
C SER A 288 -9.84 12.42 -20.08
N ASP A 289 -9.61 13.68 -19.75
CA ASP A 289 -8.29 14.30 -19.80
C ASP A 289 -7.35 13.64 -18.78
N TRP A 290 -7.83 13.41 -17.56
CA TRP A 290 -7.10 12.65 -16.54
C TRP A 290 -6.77 11.24 -17.00
N ALA A 291 -7.77 10.48 -17.49
CA ALA A 291 -7.56 9.08 -17.86
C ALA A 291 -6.55 8.94 -19.01
N ASN A 292 -6.59 9.82 -20.01
CA ASN A 292 -5.66 9.80 -21.13
C ASN A 292 -4.21 10.13 -20.74
N GLY A 293 -3.99 10.84 -19.64
CA GLY A 293 -2.67 11.21 -19.13
C GLY A 293 -2.19 10.36 -17.95
N SER A 294 -2.96 9.34 -17.54
CA SER A 294 -2.67 8.58 -16.32
C SER A 294 -2.00 7.24 -16.63
N ASP A 295 -0.84 7.02 -16.01
CA ASP A 295 -0.13 5.74 -16.04
C ASP A 295 -0.90 4.62 -15.32
N ALA A 296 -1.94 4.96 -14.54
CA ALA A 296 -2.80 3.99 -13.88
C ALA A 296 -3.58 3.10 -14.88
N PHE A 297 -3.64 3.49 -16.16
CA PHE A 297 -4.20 2.67 -17.24
C PHE A 297 -3.18 1.77 -17.93
N LEU A 298 -1.94 1.70 -17.42
CA LEU A 298 -0.88 0.78 -17.86
C LEU A 298 -0.60 0.86 -19.37
N GLY A 299 -0.57 2.09 -19.90
CA GLY A 299 -0.39 2.36 -21.33
C GLY A 299 -1.62 2.05 -22.22
N GLY A 300 -2.71 1.54 -21.66
CA GLY A 300 -3.95 1.28 -22.38
C GLY A 300 -4.71 2.56 -22.71
N THR A 301 -5.34 2.63 -23.89
CA THR A 301 -6.17 3.77 -24.27
C THR A 301 -7.55 3.71 -23.62
N PRO A 302 -7.91 4.64 -22.72
CA PRO A 302 -9.17 4.58 -21.99
C PRO A 302 -10.36 5.03 -22.85
N THR A 303 -11.47 4.32 -22.70
CA THR A 303 -12.78 4.73 -23.20
C THR A 303 -13.62 5.23 -22.04
N VAL A 304 -14.10 6.48 -22.13
CA VAL A 304 -14.90 7.11 -21.09
C VAL A 304 -16.40 6.94 -21.35
N ARG A 305 -17.18 6.70 -20.30
CA ARG A 305 -18.64 6.63 -20.33
C ARG A 305 -19.23 7.40 -19.15
N THR A 306 -20.45 7.88 -19.33
CA THR A 306 -21.17 8.65 -18.32
C THR A 306 -22.53 8.01 -18.10
N ASP A 307 -22.88 7.74 -16.85
CA ASP A 307 -24.17 7.21 -16.42
C ASP A 307 -24.67 8.02 -15.23
N GLY A 308 -25.57 8.97 -15.49
CA GLY A 308 -26.01 9.95 -14.50
C GLY A 308 -24.81 10.71 -13.91
N ARG A 309 -24.65 10.63 -12.59
CA ARG A 309 -23.57 11.26 -11.82
C ARG A 309 -22.26 10.44 -11.78
N VAL A 310 -22.18 9.34 -12.51
CA VAL A 310 -21.00 8.48 -12.53
C VAL A 310 -20.31 8.59 -13.87
N VAL A 311 -19.00 8.85 -13.85
CA VAL A 311 -18.14 8.76 -15.03
C VAL A 311 -17.20 7.58 -14.85
N THR A 312 -17.14 6.72 -15.86
CA THR A 312 -16.24 5.56 -15.88
C THR A 312 -15.24 5.70 -17.00
N ALA A 313 -14.02 5.23 -16.78
CA ALA A 313 -13.00 5.11 -17.82
C ALA A 313 -12.52 3.66 -17.83
N THR A 314 -12.40 3.05 -19.01
CA THR A 314 -11.99 1.64 -19.13
C THR A 314 -10.96 1.48 -20.22
N ALA A 315 -9.86 0.79 -19.91
CA ALA A 315 -8.85 0.38 -20.89
C ALA A 315 -8.68 -1.14 -20.89
N GLN A 316 -8.15 -1.64 -22.00
CA GLN A 316 -7.69 -3.02 -22.16
C GLN A 316 -6.22 -2.96 -22.48
N VAL A 317 -5.42 -3.77 -21.77
CA VAL A 317 -3.97 -3.80 -21.86
C VAL A 317 -3.58 -5.25 -22.08
N ALA A 318 -2.60 -5.54 -22.94
CA ALA A 318 -2.12 -6.90 -23.07
C ALA A 318 -1.54 -7.36 -21.72
N THR A 319 -1.93 -8.54 -21.24
CA THR A 319 -1.53 -8.97 -19.90
C THR A 319 -0.01 -9.07 -19.75
N GLY A 320 0.70 -9.41 -20.83
CA GLY A 320 2.18 -9.46 -20.84
C GLY A 320 2.86 -8.09 -20.74
N ASP A 321 2.13 -7.00 -20.95
CA ASP A 321 2.65 -5.63 -20.79
C ASP A 321 2.44 -5.12 -19.34
N VAL A 322 1.70 -5.86 -18.51
CA VAL A 322 1.49 -5.52 -17.10
C VAL A 322 2.71 -6.00 -16.32
N THR A 323 3.61 -5.08 -15.98
CA THR A 323 4.83 -5.33 -15.18
C THR A 323 4.70 -4.90 -13.73
N GLU A 324 3.66 -4.15 -13.38
CA GLU A 324 3.36 -3.75 -12.00
C GLU A 324 1.87 -3.38 -11.87
N PHE A 325 1.37 -3.37 -10.63
CA PHE A 325 0.03 -2.89 -10.31
C PHE A 325 0.13 -1.60 -9.48
N PRO A 326 -0.57 -0.51 -9.83
CA PRO A 326 -0.50 0.72 -9.07
C PRO A 326 -0.91 0.52 -7.61
N GLY A 327 -0.07 0.99 -6.68
CA GLY A 327 -0.30 0.89 -5.23
C GLY A 327 -0.91 2.14 -4.59
N GLU A 328 -0.99 3.25 -5.32
CA GLU A 328 -1.46 4.54 -4.81
C GLU A 328 -2.99 4.64 -4.85
N PHE A 329 -3.59 5.16 -3.77
CA PHE A 329 -5.04 5.39 -3.70
C PHE A 329 -5.45 6.54 -4.63
N PRO A 330 -6.51 6.36 -5.45
CA PRO A 330 -6.97 7.41 -6.35
C PRO A 330 -7.57 8.59 -5.57
N GLY A 331 -7.30 9.81 -6.00
CA GLY A 331 -7.89 11.07 -5.53
C GLY A 331 -6.93 12.02 -4.78
N PRO A 332 -7.39 12.92 -3.87
CA PRO A 332 -6.50 13.85 -3.17
C PRO A 332 -5.44 13.18 -2.28
N GLU A 333 -4.32 13.85 -2.02
CA GLU A 333 -3.34 13.31 -1.08
C GLU A 333 -3.98 12.98 0.28
N ILE A 334 -3.65 11.81 0.81
CA ILE A 334 -4.18 11.32 2.08
C ILE A 334 -3.38 12.03 3.19
N GLU A 335 -3.93 13.07 3.81
CA GLU A 335 -3.22 13.88 4.83
C GLU A 335 -2.65 12.99 5.95
N THR A 336 -1.34 12.77 6.00
CA THR A 336 -0.64 12.00 7.03
C THR A 336 -0.22 12.90 8.18
N GLY A 337 -1.16 13.36 9.00
CA GLY A 337 -0.86 14.14 10.21
C GLY A 337 -2.09 14.37 11.10
N PRO A 338 -1.91 14.72 12.40
CA PRO A 338 -3.03 15.18 13.23
C PRO A 338 -3.64 16.46 12.63
N PRO A 339 -4.95 16.71 12.81
CA PRO A 339 -5.63 17.83 12.17
C PRO A 339 -5.13 19.14 12.76
N THR A 340 -4.14 19.77 12.12
CA THR A 340 -3.80 21.17 12.39
C THR A 340 -4.43 22.04 11.33
N ALA A 341 -5.17 23.04 11.80
CA ALA A 341 -5.97 23.96 11.03
C ALA A 341 -5.30 24.45 9.73
N ALA A 342 -6.08 24.38 8.65
CA ALA A 342 -6.02 25.14 7.40
C ALA A 342 -4.65 25.73 7.01
N SER A 343 -4.08 25.25 5.91
CA SER A 343 -3.12 26.04 5.14
C SER A 343 -3.46 26.03 3.66
N ASP A 344 -3.80 27.22 3.19
CA ASP A 344 -3.65 27.65 1.81
C ASP A 344 -2.17 27.55 1.37
N SER A 345 -1.98 27.43 0.05
CA SER A 345 -0.75 27.66 -0.73
C SER A 345 0.22 26.50 -0.97
N GLU A 346 0.14 26.02 -2.22
CA GLU A 346 1.23 25.81 -3.18
C GLU A 346 2.66 25.84 -2.62
N THR A 347 3.27 24.67 -2.42
CA THR A 347 4.61 24.29 -2.95
C THR A 347 5.01 22.90 -2.44
N VAL A 348 5.60 22.11 -3.34
CA VAL A 348 5.98 20.71 -3.14
C VAL A 348 7.36 20.59 -2.44
N THR A 349 7.56 19.48 -1.71
CA THR A 349 8.81 18.84 -1.20
C THR A 349 9.40 19.27 0.16
N ALA A 350 9.10 18.48 1.19
CA ALA A 350 10.02 17.71 2.04
C ALA A 350 9.20 17.21 3.22
N SER A 351 8.96 15.90 3.32
CA SER A 351 8.23 15.30 4.44
C SER A 351 8.87 15.77 5.76
N SER A 352 8.12 16.52 6.57
CA SER A 352 8.59 17.07 7.86
C SER A 352 8.54 16.03 8.99
N SER A 353 8.10 14.81 8.67
CA SER A 353 8.02 13.68 9.60
C SER A 353 9.16 12.69 9.34
N PRO A 354 9.69 12.03 10.40
CA PRO A 354 10.72 11.02 10.25
C PRO A 354 10.27 9.86 9.36
N PRO A 355 11.14 9.34 8.49
CA PRO A 355 10.82 8.21 7.64
C PRO A 355 10.66 6.94 8.47
N ALA A 356 9.68 6.11 8.13
CA ALA A 356 9.52 4.79 8.73
C ALA A 356 10.51 3.79 8.10
N ALA A 357 11.77 3.81 8.55
CA ALA A 357 12.84 2.91 8.11
C ALA A 357 13.47 2.15 9.29
N SER A 358 13.89 0.90 9.05
CA SER A 358 14.52 0.02 10.05
C SER A 358 15.93 -0.37 9.62
N PHE A 359 16.83 -0.58 10.59
CA PHE A 359 18.23 -0.91 10.31
C PHE A 359 18.70 -2.13 11.09
N ASP A 360 19.39 -3.04 10.40
CA ASP A 360 20.03 -4.18 11.04
C ASP A 360 21.48 -3.88 11.39
N PHE A 361 21.91 -4.34 12.57
CA PHE A 361 23.24 -4.12 13.11
C PHE A 361 23.96 -5.46 13.25
N HIS A 362 25.09 -5.63 12.54
CA HIS A 362 25.93 -6.80 12.64
C HIS A 362 27.37 -6.42 12.98
N TYR A 363 27.86 -6.85 14.15
CA TYR A 363 29.22 -6.60 14.59
C TYR A 363 30.13 -7.79 14.27
N GLU A 364 31.23 -7.51 13.58
CA GLU A 364 32.31 -8.47 13.34
C GLU A 364 33.59 -7.95 14.01
N GLU A 365 34.11 -8.72 14.97
CA GLU A 365 35.38 -8.40 15.64
C GLU A 365 36.55 -8.61 14.67
N THR A 366 37.39 -7.58 14.52
CA THR A 366 38.57 -7.62 13.62
C THR A 366 39.88 -7.59 14.38
N ALA A 367 39.88 -7.07 15.61
CA ALA A 367 40.99 -7.16 16.57
C ALA A 367 40.45 -7.03 18.01
N ASP A 368 41.29 -7.28 19.01
CA ASP A 368 40.87 -7.30 20.42
C ASP A 368 40.11 -6.02 20.82
N GLY A 369 38.80 -6.16 21.07
CA GLY A 369 37.92 -5.08 21.53
C GLY A 369 37.54 -4.03 20.46
N VAL A 370 37.83 -4.29 19.18
CA VAL A 370 37.46 -3.42 18.05
C VAL A 370 37.00 -4.24 16.84
N GLY A 371 36.08 -3.68 16.06
CA GLY A 371 35.48 -4.40 14.94
C GLY A 371 34.75 -3.50 13.95
N LEU A 372 34.21 -4.13 12.91
CA LEU A 372 33.36 -3.49 11.92
C LEU A 372 31.90 -3.74 12.29
N LEU A 373 31.16 -2.66 12.50
CA LEU A 373 29.72 -2.68 12.59
C LEU A 373 29.13 -2.46 11.20
N MET A 374 28.52 -3.48 10.64
CA MET A 374 27.72 -3.37 9.43
C MET A 374 26.31 -2.93 9.81
N ILE A 375 25.92 -1.73 9.37
CA ILE A 375 24.56 -1.23 9.49
C ILE A 375 23.92 -1.37 8.11
N THR A 376 22.81 -2.11 8.02
CA THR A 376 22.11 -2.39 6.77
C THR A 376 20.73 -1.76 6.84
N HIS A 377 20.31 -1.00 5.81
CA HIS A 377 18.91 -0.62 5.68
C HIS A 377 18.09 -1.89 5.46
N ALA A 378 17.33 -2.29 6.47
CA ALA A 378 16.66 -3.59 6.51
C ALA A 378 15.25 -3.55 5.90
N GLY A 379 14.66 -2.36 5.80
CA GLY A 379 13.31 -2.17 5.27
C GLY A 379 12.70 -0.81 5.60
N GLY A 380 11.57 -0.52 4.98
CA GLY A 380 10.81 0.71 5.18
C GLY A 380 11.06 1.76 4.10
N GLU A 381 10.84 3.03 4.43
CA GLU A 381 10.96 4.16 3.50
C GLU A 381 12.40 4.40 3.04
N ILE A 382 12.55 4.88 1.80
CA ILE A 382 13.83 5.33 1.24
C ILE A 382 14.22 6.63 1.95
N VAL A 383 15.46 6.70 2.46
CA VAL A 383 15.94 7.90 3.14
C VAL A 383 17.02 8.57 2.30
N LYS A 384 16.92 9.87 2.06
CA LYS A 384 18.01 10.60 1.38
C LYS A 384 19.26 10.56 2.25
N ARG A 385 20.39 10.16 1.66
CA ARG A 385 21.71 10.06 2.31
C ARG A 385 22.07 11.34 3.08
N THR A 386 21.73 12.50 2.52
CA THR A 386 22.02 13.82 3.13
C THR A 386 21.20 14.10 4.39
N ALA A 387 20.06 13.41 4.58
CA ALA A 387 19.20 13.51 5.75
C ALA A 387 19.39 12.35 6.74
N LEU A 388 20.32 11.41 6.45
CA LEU A 388 20.59 10.23 7.28
C LEU A 388 22.00 10.33 7.87
N GLY A 389 22.14 10.10 9.18
CA GLY A 389 23.42 10.18 9.86
C GLY A 389 23.56 9.17 11.00
N LEU A 390 24.79 9.00 11.46
CA LEU A 390 25.13 8.18 12.61
C LEU A 390 25.53 9.07 13.78
N ARG A 391 24.98 8.79 14.95
CA ARG A 391 25.32 9.42 16.24
C ARG A 391 25.67 8.36 17.28
N GLY A 392 26.19 8.78 18.42
CA GLY A 392 26.50 7.88 19.54
C GLY A 392 27.99 7.85 19.90
N THR A 393 28.42 6.76 20.54
CA THR A 393 29.78 6.59 21.08
C THR A 393 30.37 5.24 20.68
N GLY A 394 31.70 5.13 20.75
CA GLY A 394 32.41 3.89 20.41
C GLY A 394 33.05 3.87 19.01
N PHE A 395 32.85 4.90 18.19
CA PHE A 395 33.56 5.05 16.90
C PHE A 395 35.08 4.96 17.08
N THR A 396 35.75 4.26 16.17
CA THR A 396 37.22 4.12 16.15
C THR A 396 37.72 3.80 14.74
N ASP A 397 39.01 4.00 14.49
CA ASP A 397 39.61 3.70 13.19
C ASP A 397 39.82 2.18 13.05
N VAL A 398 39.15 1.59 12.05
CA VAL A 398 39.27 0.17 11.69
C VAL A 398 39.44 0.07 10.18
N ASP A 399 40.44 -0.68 9.73
CA ASP A 399 40.69 -0.89 8.31
C ASP A 399 39.46 -1.51 7.62
N GLY A 400 39.01 -0.92 6.51
CA GLY A 400 37.83 -1.36 5.77
C GLY A 400 36.50 -0.74 6.23
N ALA A 401 36.53 0.18 7.19
CA ALA A 401 35.36 1.01 7.53
C ALA A 401 35.11 2.08 6.47
N ASP A 402 33.83 2.27 6.13
CA ASP A 402 33.34 3.40 5.34
C ASP A 402 33.24 4.66 6.22
N GLN A 403 33.05 4.50 7.53
CA GLN A 403 32.86 5.60 8.48
C GLN A 403 33.50 5.29 9.85
N THR A 404 34.28 6.23 10.40
CA THR A 404 34.98 6.06 11.70
C THR A 404 34.68 7.19 12.69
N SER A 405 33.68 8.02 12.40
CA SER A 405 33.20 9.10 13.28
C SER A 405 31.70 9.34 13.12
N PRO A 406 31.02 9.98 14.09
CA PRO A 406 29.65 10.44 13.91
C PRO A 406 29.53 11.38 12.70
N GLY A 407 28.36 11.41 12.05
CA GLY A 407 28.09 12.27 10.89
C GLY A 407 27.19 11.62 9.86
N THR A 408 26.98 12.32 8.75
CA THR A 408 26.15 11.86 7.61
C THR A 408 26.58 10.50 7.11
N TRP A 409 25.62 9.69 6.65
CA TRP A 409 25.81 8.35 6.12
C TRP A 409 26.84 8.32 4.98
N GLN A 410 27.91 7.53 5.15
CA GLN A 410 28.98 7.36 4.15
C GLN A 410 28.94 6.03 3.40
N GLY A 411 27.94 5.18 3.67
CA GLY A 411 27.77 3.88 3.02
C GLY A 411 27.13 3.95 1.64
N GLY A 412 26.69 2.79 1.15
CA GLY A 412 25.98 2.64 -0.13
C GLY A 412 24.75 3.55 -0.23
N ALA A 413 24.52 4.08 -1.43
CA ALA A 413 23.31 4.78 -1.87
C ALA A 413 23.24 4.71 -3.40
N GLU A 414 22.06 4.89 -3.98
CA GLU A 414 21.91 5.02 -5.44
C GLU A 414 22.37 6.40 -5.94
N ASP A 415 22.42 6.55 -7.27
CA ASP A 415 22.82 7.79 -7.96
C ASP A 415 21.93 8.99 -7.62
N ASP A 416 20.67 8.76 -7.22
CA ASP A 416 19.73 9.79 -6.78
C ASP A 416 19.97 10.23 -5.32
N GLY A 417 20.95 9.63 -4.64
CA GLY A 417 21.30 9.86 -3.25
C GLY A 417 20.36 9.19 -2.25
N GLY A 418 19.48 8.29 -2.66
CA GLY A 418 18.63 7.48 -1.78
C GLY A 418 19.37 6.30 -1.17
N VAL A 419 19.15 6.05 0.12
CA VAL A 419 19.57 4.85 0.84
C VAL A 419 18.39 3.89 0.86
N TYR A 420 18.53 2.78 0.15
CA TYR A 420 17.49 1.77 -0.08
C TYR A 420 17.76 0.53 0.76
N THR A 421 16.76 -0.34 0.86
CA THR A 421 16.92 -1.64 1.51
C THR A 421 18.06 -2.44 0.88
N GLY A 422 18.89 -3.03 1.72
CA GLY A 422 20.10 -3.75 1.33
C GLY A 422 21.34 -2.87 1.20
N HIS A 423 21.23 -1.54 1.21
CA HIS A 423 22.41 -0.68 1.30
C HIS A 423 23.01 -0.74 2.70
N THR A 424 24.34 -0.74 2.73
CA THR A 424 25.11 -0.92 3.96
C THR A 424 26.12 0.21 4.16
N VAL A 425 26.42 0.51 5.42
CA VAL A 425 27.63 1.23 5.83
C VAL A 425 28.42 0.34 6.80
N ARG A 426 29.74 0.27 6.62
CA ARG A 426 30.66 -0.34 7.58
C ARG A 426 31.23 0.74 8.48
N VAL A 427 31.00 0.62 9.78
CA VAL A 427 31.43 1.58 10.78
C VAL A 427 32.52 0.98 11.64
N GLY A 428 33.66 1.65 11.75
CA GLY A 428 34.71 1.24 12.69
C GLY A 428 34.27 1.56 14.12
N VAL A 429 34.17 0.55 14.98
CA VAL A 429 33.70 0.70 16.36
C VAL A 429 34.47 -0.17 17.36
N ARG A 430 34.52 0.27 18.62
CA ARG A 430 34.93 -0.52 19.79
C ARG A 430 33.81 -1.47 20.21
N SER A 431 34.12 -2.57 20.89
CA SER A 431 33.12 -3.57 21.31
C SER A 431 32.08 -3.04 22.33
N ASP A 432 32.34 -1.90 22.96
CA ASP A 432 31.46 -1.17 23.89
C ASP A 432 30.60 -0.08 23.20
N TYR A 433 30.39 -0.16 21.89
CA TYR A 433 29.69 0.89 21.15
C TYR A 433 28.21 1.04 21.52
N GLU A 434 27.72 2.27 21.38
CA GLU A 434 26.29 2.60 21.34
C GLU A 434 26.08 3.56 20.16
N ILE A 435 25.50 3.07 19.06
CA ILE A 435 25.34 3.82 17.81
C ILE A 435 23.85 3.96 17.48
N GLU A 436 23.45 5.17 17.09
CA GLU A 436 22.10 5.50 16.65
C GLU A 436 22.12 5.92 15.18
N VAL A 437 21.15 5.43 14.42
CA VAL A 437 20.83 5.93 13.08
C VAL A 437 19.79 7.03 13.21
N VAL A 438 20.11 8.21 12.71
CA VAL A 438 19.32 9.43 12.93
C VAL A 438 18.93 10.05 11.61
N TRP A 439 17.66 10.40 11.50
CA TRP A 439 17.15 11.25 10.44
C TRP A 439 17.15 12.71 10.87
N GLU A 440 17.72 13.57 10.05
CA GLU A 440 17.81 15.02 10.24
C GLU A 440 17.92 15.69 8.86
N PRO A 441 16.81 16.21 8.29
CA PRO A 441 16.85 16.85 6.99
C PRO A 441 17.53 18.22 7.08
N SER A 442 18.31 18.57 6.07
CA SER A 442 19.16 19.79 6.05
C SER A 442 18.43 21.12 6.19
N ASN A 443 17.10 21.12 6.04
CA ASN A 443 16.26 22.33 5.99
C ASN A 443 15.28 22.41 7.17
N SER A 444 15.42 21.56 8.20
CA SER A 444 14.53 21.59 9.38
C SER A 444 15.31 21.40 10.69
N ASP A 445 14.76 21.93 11.78
CA ASP A 445 15.26 21.71 13.14
C ASP A 445 14.74 20.39 13.75
N THR A 446 14.19 19.50 12.93
CA THR A 446 13.57 18.24 13.37
C THR A 446 14.54 17.09 13.20
N SER A 447 14.72 16.28 14.23
CA SER A 447 15.49 15.03 14.14
C SER A 447 14.78 13.89 14.86
N ALA A 448 15.04 12.67 14.41
CA ALA A 448 14.53 11.47 15.05
C ALA A 448 15.52 10.31 14.95
N VAL A 449 15.57 9.52 16.01
CA VAL A 449 16.29 8.25 16.01
C VAL A 449 15.42 7.22 15.29
N LEU A 450 15.96 6.64 14.23
CA LEU A 450 15.29 5.59 13.46
C LEU A 450 15.55 4.21 14.06
N ASP A 451 16.80 3.95 14.44
CA ASP A 451 17.21 2.69 15.04
C ASP A 451 18.49 2.84 15.86
N ALA A 452 18.80 1.87 16.72
CA ALA A 452 19.97 1.89 17.58
C ALA A 452 20.59 0.51 17.80
N GLY A 453 21.91 0.44 17.69
CA GLY A 453 22.72 -0.75 17.94
C GLY A 453 23.63 -0.59 19.15
N LYS A 454 23.84 -1.69 19.88
CA LYS A 454 24.82 -1.77 20.98
C LYS A 454 25.79 -2.90 20.76
N GLY A 455 27.05 -2.67 21.11
CA GLY A 455 28.11 -3.65 21.02
C GLY A 455 28.00 -4.76 22.05
N PRO A 456 28.74 -5.86 21.87
CA PRO A 456 28.68 -7.02 22.77
C PRO A 456 29.13 -6.72 24.21
N ASP A 457 29.92 -5.66 24.42
CA ASP A 457 30.46 -5.27 25.73
C ASP A 457 29.80 -4.00 26.32
N ALA A 458 28.73 -3.49 25.70
CA ALA A 458 28.04 -2.25 26.08
C ALA A 458 26.97 -2.43 27.19
#